data_AF-A0A972L706-F1
#
_entry.id   AF-A0A972L706-F1
#
_cell.length_a   1.000
_cell.length_b   1.000
_cell.length_c   1.000
_cell.angle_alpha   90.00
_cell.angle_beta   90.00
_cell.angle_gamma   90.00
#
_symmetry.space_group_name_H-M   'P 1'
#
loop_
_entity.id
_entity.type
_entity.pdbx_description
1 polymer ?
#
loop_
_entity_poly.entity_id
_entity_poly.type
_entity_poly.pdbx_seq_one_letter_code
_entity_poly.pdbx_strand_id
1 'polypeptide(L)' 'MTDEEKGLLEKLDHLLHHWMEHNESHGEGYKTWMNRAEQSGRADVAREIGKALTLSREMNAHFKKARKLLKGDHHV' A
#
# COMPACT_ATOMS: atom_id res chain seq x y z
N MET A 1 -3.50 13.60 26.53
CA MET A 1 -3.47 12.27 25.92
C MET A 1 -3.12 11.27 26.99
N THR A 2 -3.93 10.24 27.18
CA THR A 2 -3.68 9.17 28.15
C THR A 2 -2.59 8.23 27.64
N ASP A 3 -2.01 7.39 28.51
CA ASP A 3 -1.04 6.37 28.11
C ASP A 3 -1.65 5.34 27.15
N GLU A 4 -2.95 5.06 27.32
CA GLU A 4 -3.72 4.19 26.43
C GLU A 4 -3.89 4.81 25.03
N GLU A 5 -4.24 6.10 24.95
CA GLU A 5 -4.31 6.82 23.69
C GLU A 5 -2.94 6.85 23.00
N LYS A 6 -1.86 7.10 23.74
CA LYS A 6 -0.50 7.10 23.19
C LYS A 6 -0.12 5.73 22.60
N GLY A 7 -0.38 4.65 23.34
CA GLY A 7 -0.13 3.28 22.88
C GLY A 7 -0.95 2.90 21.65
N LEU A 8 -2.19 3.40 21.54
CA LEU A 8 -3.02 3.24 20.35
C LEU A 8 -2.40 3.93 19.13
N LEU A 9 -1.97 5.19 19.25
CA LEU A 9 -1.38 5.94 18.14
C LEU A 9 -0.06 5.32 17.66
N GLU A 10 0.79 4.86 18.58
CA GLU A 10 2.04 4.16 18.25
C GLU A 10 1.77 2.87 17.48
N LYS A 11 0.80 2.07 17.94
CA LYS A 11 0.38 0.85 17.24
C LYS A 11 -0.19 1.16 15.85
N LEU A 12 -0.97 2.23 15.70
CA LEU A 12 -1.52 2.62 14.42
C LEU A 12 -0.43 3.07 13.43
N ASP A 13 0.58 3.84 13.86
CA ASP A 13 1.71 4.21 12.99
C ASP A 13 2.48 2.97 12.51
N HIS A 14 2.70 2.00 13.41
CA HIS A 14 3.36 0.74 13.08
C HIS A 14 2.57 -0.08 12.06
N LEU A 15 1.25 -0.23 12.24
CA LEU A 15 0.39 -0.96 11.31
C LEU A 15 0.35 -0.31 9.92
N LEU A 16 0.18 1.01 9.85
CA LEU A 16 0.17 1.74 8.57
C LEU A 16 1.51 1.58 7.84
N HIS A 17 2.63 1.60 8.56
CA HIS A 17 3.94 1.32 7.97
C HIS A 17 4.03 -0.09 7.41
N HIS A 18 3.67 -1.09 8.22
CA HIS A 18 3.76 -2.50 7.88
C HIS A 18 2.90 -2.84 6.65
N TRP A 19 1.68 -2.32 6.57
CA TRP A 19 0.82 -2.54 5.41
C TRP A 19 1.39 -1.94 4.12
N MET A 20 2.05 -0.78 4.19
CA MET A 20 2.71 -0.21 3.01
C MET A 20 3.86 -1.09 2.50
N GLU A 21 4.71 -1.58 3.40
CA GLU A 21 5.82 -2.49 3.05
C GLU A 21 5.30 -3.79 2.44
N HIS A 22 4.24 -4.34 3.03
CA HIS A 22 3.60 -5.56 2.54
C HIS A 22 3.00 -5.37 1.14
N ASN A 23 2.33 -4.25 0.89
CA ASN A 23 1.79 -3.90 -0.41
C ASN A 23 2.88 -3.68 -1.47
N GLU A 24 4.02 -3.09 -1.10
CA GLU A 24 5.18 -2.96 -1.99
C GLU A 24 5.75 -4.34 -2.36
N SER A 25 5.92 -5.22 -1.38
CA SER A 25 6.36 -6.60 -1.59
C SER A 25 5.41 -7.36 -2.54
N HIS A 26 4.10 -7.26 -2.32
CA HIS A 26 3.11 -7.83 -3.23
C HIS A 26 3.13 -7.18 -4.62
N GLY A 27 3.38 -5.87 -4.70
CA GLY A 27 3.49 -5.13 -5.95
C GLY A 27 4.57 -5.66 -6.88
N GLU A 28 5.72 -6.07 -6.36
CA GLU A 28 6.77 -6.72 -7.15
C GLU A 28 6.34 -8.09 -7.68
N GLY A 29 5.57 -8.84 -6.88
CA GLY A 29 4.92 -10.08 -7.32
C GLY A 29 3.93 -9.84 -8.45
N TYR A 30 3.06 -8.83 -8.32
CA TYR A 30 2.10 -8.45 -9.36
C TYR A 30 2.81 -8.06 -10.66
N LYS A 31 3.84 -7.22 -10.58
CA LYS A 31 4.63 -6.80 -11.74
C LYS A 31 5.27 -7.99 -12.46
N THR A 32 5.82 -8.93 -11.69
CA THR A 32 6.41 -10.16 -12.25
C THR A 32 5.38 -10.98 -13.02
N TRP A 33 4.20 -11.21 -12.44
CA TRP A 33 3.17 -12.03 -13.06
C TRP A 33 2.40 -11.33 -14.18
N MET A 34 2.24 -10.01 -14.10
CA MET A 34 1.76 -9.17 -15.21
C MET A 34 2.65 -9.36 -16.44
N ASN A 35 3.97 -9.24 -16.27
CA ASN A 35 4.92 -9.42 -17.38
C ASN A 35 4.88 -10.84 -17.96
N ARG A 36 4.76 -11.86 -17.11
CA ARG A 36 4.63 -13.26 -17.55
C ARG A 36 3.33 -13.49 -18.32
N ALA A 37 2.22 -12.93 -17.86
CA ALA A 37 0.94 -13.02 -18.54
C ALA A 37 1.01 -12.37 -19.94
N GLU A 38 1.62 -11.19 -20.05
CA GLU A 38 1.83 -10.51 -21.33
C GLU A 38 2.68 -11.36 -22.30
N GLN A 39 3.80 -11.90 -21.82
CA GLN A 39 4.69 -12.78 -22.60
C GLN A 39 4.00 -14.07 -23.06
N SER A 40 2.98 -14.53 -22.32
CA SER A 40 2.17 -15.70 -22.67
C SER A 40 1.01 -15.41 -23.64
N GLY A 41 0.89 -14.17 -24.13
CA GLY A 41 -0.24 -13.75 -24.97
C GLY A 41 -1.56 -13.58 -24.22
N ARG A 42 -1.51 -13.41 -22.89
CA ARG A 42 -2.67 -13.18 -22.01
C ARG A 42 -2.71 -11.72 -21.55
N ALA A 43 -2.81 -10.81 -22.52
CA ALA A 43 -2.83 -9.37 -22.28
C ALA A 43 -4.06 -8.92 -21.44
N ASP A 44 -5.14 -9.68 -21.50
CA ASP A 44 -6.33 -9.50 -20.66
C ASP A 44 -6.01 -9.73 -19.17
N VAL A 45 -5.33 -10.82 -18.84
CA VAL A 45 -4.89 -11.13 -17.48
C VAL A 45 -3.85 -10.12 -17.01
N ALA A 46 -2.86 -9.78 -17.85
CA ALA A 46 -1.85 -8.77 -17.53
C ALA A 46 -2.49 -7.43 -17.16
N ARG A 47 -3.51 -7.00 -17.92
CA ARG A 47 -4.25 -5.76 -17.64
C ARG A 47 -4.92 -5.78 -16.27
N GLU A 48 -5.60 -6.85 -15.88
CA GLU A 48 -6.26 -6.92 -14.58
C GLU A 48 -5.24 -6.95 -13.41
N ILE A 49 -4.11 -7.66 -13.57
CA ILE A 49 -3.01 -7.61 -12.59
C ILE A 49 -2.44 -6.18 -12.49
N GLY A 50 -2.29 -5.48 -13.62
CA GLY A 50 -1.83 -4.09 -13.66
C GLY A 50 -2.77 -3.12 -12.92
N LYS A 51 -4.09 -3.36 -12.99
CA LYS A 51 -5.07 -2.61 -12.19
C LYS A 51 -4.90 -2.89 -10.70
N ALA A 52 -4.71 -4.15 -10.30
CA ALA A 52 -4.46 -4.50 -8.90
C ALA A 52 -3.18 -3.83 -8.36
N LEU A 53 -2.11 -3.78 -9.17
CA LEU A 53 -0.88 -3.05 -8.82
C LEU A 53 -1.14 -1.54 -8.64
N THR A 54 -1.93 -0.93 -9.52
CA THR A 54 -2.29 0.48 -9.41
C THR A 54 -3.09 0.77 -8.14
N LEU A 55 -4.11 -0.03 -7.85
CA LEU A 55 -4.93 0.10 -6.64
C LEU A 55 -4.11 -0.12 -5.36
N SER A 56 -3.15 -1.06 -5.36
CA SER A 56 -2.23 -1.26 -4.23
C SER A 56 -1.37 -0.02 -3.96
N ARG A 57 -0.89 0.66 -5.01
CA ARG A 57 -0.14 1.93 -4.87
C ARG A 57 -1.01 3.07 -4.35
N GLU A 58 -2.26 3.15 -4.79
CA GLU A 58 -3.23 4.12 -4.27
C GLU A 58 -3.50 3.87 -2.79
N MET A 59 -3.67 2.61 -2.39
CA MET A 59 -3.81 2.22 -0.98
C MET A 59 -2.60 2.69 -0.14
N ASN A 60 -1.38 2.53 -0.65
CA ASN A 60 -0.18 3.07 0.00
C ASN A 60 -0.17 4.60 0.10
N ALA A 61 -0.65 5.32 -0.91
CA ALA A 61 -0.77 6.77 -0.85
C ALA A 61 -1.75 7.21 0.27
N HIS A 62 -2.88 6.51 0.42
CA HIS A 62 -3.81 6.74 1.51
C HIS A 62 -3.21 6.42 2.88
N PHE A 63 -2.49 5.31 3.04
CA PHE A 63 -1.78 4.99 4.29
C PHE A 63 -0.72 6.03 4.63
N LYS A 64 0.05 6.51 3.65
CA LYS A 64 1.02 7.59 3.84
C LYS A 64 0.35 8.89 4.30
N LYS A 65 -0.80 9.26 3.70
CA LYS A 65 -1.58 10.42 4.14
C LYS A 65 -2.12 10.24 5.55
N ALA A 66 -2.64 9.06 5.89
CA ALA A 66 -3.10 8.75 7.23
C ALA A 66 -1.96 8.88 8.27
N ARG A 67 -0.76 8.39 7.98
CA ARG A 67 0.42 8.55 8.85
C ARG A 67 0.83 10.01 9.03
N LYS A 68 0.75 10.84 7.99
CA LYS A 68 1.01 12.28 8.10
C LYS A 68 0.02 12.96 9.05
N LEU A 69 -1.27 12.70 8.85
CA LEU A 69 -2.33 13.23 9.72
C LEU A 69 -2.16 12.75 11.17
N LEU A 70 -1.81 11.49 11.37
CA LEU A 70 -1.51 10.90 12.69
C LEU A 70 -0.37 11.63 13.41
N LYS A 71 0.63 12.13 12.67
CA LYS A 71 1.80 12.86 13.19
C LYS A 71 1.55 14.37 13.32
N GLY A 72 0.35 14.85 13.02
CA GLY A 72 0.00 16.28 13.04
C GLY A 72 0.53 17.07 11.84
N ASP A 73 0.92 16.40 10.75
CA ASP A 73 1.39 17.07 9.54
C ASP A 73 0.19 17.35 8.62
N HIS A 74 -0.35 18.58 8.74
CA HIS A 74 -1.61 19.01 8.12
C HIS A 74 -1.46 19.70 6.76
N HIS A 75 -0.25 19.74 6.17
CA HIS A 75 -0.07 20.25 4.82
C HIS A 75 -0.58 19.21 3.80
N VAL A 76 -1.82 19.39 3.34
CA VAL A 76 -2.48 18.64 2.26
C VAL A 76 -2.39 19.43 0.97
#